data_AF-A0A382JZ58-F1
#
_entry.id   AF-A0A382JZ58-F1
#
_cell.length_a   1.000
_cell.length_b   1.000
_cell.length_c   1.000
_cell.angle_alpha   90.00
_cell.angle_beta   90.00
_cell.angle_gamma   90.00
#
_symmetry.space_group_name_H-M   'P 1'
#
loop_
_entity.id
_entity.type
_entity.pdbx_description
1 polymer ?
#
loop_
_entity_poly.entity_id
_entity_poly.type
_entity_poly.pdbx_seq_one_letter_code
_entity_poly.pdbx_strand_id
1 'polypeptide(L)'
;MLMVATLGMSFYGLYSIIIGITDLLTVGQLEWWANLWLIGAGSVLVFAAVLVRASMPGSLALATAGLLALQSISLHNTNHLYGEVTLLPQLARLIFASLLVTLAYVGWDREGKIEI
;
A
#
# COMPACT_ATOMS: atom_id res chain seq x y z
N MET A 1 10.13 4.96 -14.30
CA MET A 1 9.15 4.15 -13.51
C MET A 1 8.94 4.63 -12.06
N LEU A 2 9.97 5.16 -11.39
CA LEU A 2 9.91 5.60 -9.98
C LEU A 2 8.79 6.62 -9.68
N MET A 3 8.52 7.56 -10.59
CA MET A 3 7.50 8.60 -10.39
C MET A 3 6.09 8.05 -10.23
N VAL A 4 5.70 7.13 -11.11
CA VAL A 4 4.36 6.52 -11.10
C VAL A 4 4.18 5.68 -9.84
N ALA A 5 5.21 4.93 -9.43
CA ALA A 5 5.20 4.17 -8.18
C ALA A 5 5.04 5.10 -6.96
N THR A 6 5.80 6.19 -6.89
CA THR A 6 5.70 7.15 -5.77
C THR A 6 4.35 7.84 -5.70
N LEU A 7 3.74 8.16 -6.85
CA LEU A 7 2.38 8.71 -6.89
C LEU A 7 1.36 7.68 -6.41
N GLY A 8 1.45 6.43 -6.87
CA GLY A 8 0.57 5.36 -6.43
C GLY A 8 0.64 5.12 -4.92
N MET A 9 1.85 5.08 -4.35
CA MET A 9 2.07 4.94 -2.90
C MET A 9 1.48 6.13 -2.12
N SER A 10 1.71 7.36 -2.58
CA SER A 10 1.15 8.56 -1.95
C SER A 10 -0.38 8.58 -2.00
N PHE A 11 -0.98 8.29 -3.15
CA PHE A 11 -2.44 8.25 -3.28
C PHE A 11 -3.07 7.15 -2.43
N TYR A 12 -2.47 5.96 -2.42
CA TYR A 12 -2.98 4.85 -1.61
C TYR A 12 -2.85 5.11 -0.11
N GLY A 13 -1.75 5.72 0.33
CA GLY A 13 -1.56 6.15 1.70
C GLY A 13 -2.56 7.23 2.12
N LEU A 14 -2.75 8.27 1.30
CA LEU A 14 -3.74 9.33 1.55
C LEU A 14 -5.17 8.79 1.58
N TYR A 15 -5.52 7.91 0.64
CA TYR A 15 -6.81 7.24 0.62
C TYR A 15 -7.06 6.49 1.94
N SER A 16 -6.07 5.74 2.42
CA SER A 16 -6.18 4.98 3.68
C SER A 16 -6.36 5.90 4.89
N ILE A 17 -5.65 7.02 4.93
CA ILE A 17 -5.81 8.05 5.97
C ILE A 17 -7.22 8.63 5.94
N ILE A 18 -7.71 9.04 4.77
CA ILE A 18 -9.04 9.63 4.61
C ILE A 18 -10.11 8.64 5.07
N ILE A 19 -10.06 7.39 4.61
CA ILE A 19 -11.02 6.36 5.02
C ILE A 19 -11.01 6.17 6.53
N GLY A 20 -9.82 6.01 7.14
CA GLY A 20 -9.69 5.82 8.59
C GLY A 20 -10.21 7.02 9.40
N ILE A 21 -9.96 8.26 8.94
CA ILE A 21 -10.49 9.47 9.57
C ILE A 21 -12.01 9.54 9.41
N THR A 22 -12.53 9.30 8.20
CA THR A 22 -13.97 9.37 7.96
C THR A 22 -14.73 8.33 8.76
N ASP A 23 -14.25 7.08 8.84
CA ASP A 23 -14.92 6.05 9.63
C ASP A 23 -14.89 6.36 11.13
N LEU A 24 -13.75 6.85 11.63
CA LEU A 24 -13.61 7.24 13.04
C LEU A 24 -14.55 8.38 13.46
N LEU A 25 -14.90 9.28 12.53
CA LEU A 25 -15.71 10.47 12.81
C LEU A 25 -17.20 10.31 12.46
N THR A 26 -17.59 9.35 11.62
CA THR A 26 -18.96 9.26 11.09
C THR A 26 -19.65 7.94 11.39
N VAL A 27 -19.19 6.85 10.76
CA VAL A 27 -19.95 5.58 10.71
C VAL A 27 -19.57 4.65 11.86
N GLY A 28 -18.33 4.71 12.35
CA GLY A 28 -17.84 3.86 13.43
C GLY A 28 -18.00 2.37 13.15
N GLN A 29 -17.87 1.95 11.88
CA GLN A 29 -18.03 0.54 11.49
C GLN A 29 -16.85 -0.30 11.97
N LEU A 30 -15.67 0.32 12.12
CA LEU A 30 -14.45 -0.33 12.57
C LEU A 30 -14.12 0.08 14.01
N GLU A 31 -13.42 -0.80 14.71
CA GLU A 31 -12.88 -0.50 16.02
C GLU A 31 -11.93 0.70 15.95
N TRP A 32 -11.98 1.58 16.95
CA TRP A 32 -11.21 2.84 16.96
C TRP A 32 -9.69 2.62 16.76
N TRP A 33 -9.15 1.52 17.28
CA TRP A 33 -7.73 1.18 17.11
C TRP A 33 -7.42 0.74 15.68
N ALA A 34 -8.37 0.09 14.98
CA ALA A 34 -8.20 -0.32 13.59
C ALA A 34 -8.13 0.90 12.67
N ASN A 35 -8.95 1.91 12.96
CA ASN A 35 -8.89 3.21 12.28
C ASN A 35 -7.56 3.93 12.54
N LEU A 36 -7.07 3.95 13.77
CA LEU A 36 -5.75 4.52 14.08
C LEU A 36 -4.61 3.79 13.36
N TRP A 37 -4.68 2.46 13.28
CA TRP A 37 -3.69 1.67 12.56
C TRP A 37 -3.73 1.95 11.06
N LEU A 38 -4.92 2.06 10.47
CA LEU A 38 -5.09 2.42 9.06
C LEU A 38 -4.49 3.80 8.74
N ILE A 39 -4.76 4.80 9.60
CA ILE A 39 -4.19 6.15 9.48
C ILE A 39 -2.66 6.12 9.63
N GLY A 40 -2.16 5.41 10.64
CA GLY A 40 -0.73 5.28 10.90
C GLY A 40 0.02 4.62 9.75
N ALA A 41 -0.47 3.47 9.27
CA ALA A 41 0.11 2.74 8.14
C ALA A 41 0.04 3.56 6.84
N GLY A 42 -1.07 4.25 6.59
CA GLY A 42 -1.21 5.17 5.47
C GLY A 42 -0.21 6.32 5.52
N SER A 43 0.00 6.90 6.70
CA SER A 43 0.98 7.98 6.92
C SER A 43 2.41 7.51 6.68
N VAL A 44 2.77 6.32 7.17
CA VAL A 44 4.07 5.69 6.90
C VAL A 44 4.28 5.49 5.40
N LEU A 45 3.24 5.06 4.67
CA LEU A 45 3.36 4.85 3.23
C LEU A 45 3.54 6.16 2.45
N VAL A 46 2.83 7.23 2.83
CA VAL A 46 3.03 8.57 2.24
C VAL A 46 4.45 9.07 2.52
N PHE A 47 4.92 8.91 3.74
CA PHE A 47 6.29 9.30 4.12
C PHE A 47 7.34 8.48 3.34
N ALA A 48 7.13 7.17 3.24
CA ALA A 48 7.98 6.29 2.45
C ALA A 48 7.98 6.68 0.97
N ALA A 49 6.86 7.12 0.40
CA ALA A 49 6.81 7.58 -0.99
C ALA A 49 7.73 8.79 -1.23
N VAL A 50 7.80 9.73 -0.29
CA VAL A 50 8.73 10.87 -0.34
C VAL A 50 10.19 10.40 -0.26
N LEU A 51 10.50 9.48 0.65
CA LEU A 51 11.85 8.94 0.83
C LEU A 51 12.32 8.10 -0.38
N VAL A 52 11.42 7.30 -0.96
CA VAL A 52 11.67 6.53 -2.18
C VAL A 52 11.93 7.49 -3.34
N ARG A 53 11.20 8.60 -3.43
CA ARG A 53 11.45 9.63 -4.44
C ARG A 53 12.80 10.31 -4.25
N ALA A 54 13.20 10.54 -3.01
CA ALA A 54 14.52 11.06 -2.66
C ALA A 54 15.65 10.01 -2.77
N SER A 55 15.34 8.77 -3.17
CA SER A 55 16.29 7.65 -3.28
C SER A 55 17.08 7.39 -1.99
N MET A 56 16.47 7.61 -0.82
CA MET A 56 17.13 7.38 0.46
C MET A 56 17.30 5.89 0.75
N PRO A 57 18.45 5.46 1.33
CA PRO A 57 18.66 4.07 1.70
C PRO A 57 17.62 3.62 2.74
N GLY A 58 17.08 2.41 2.56
CA GLY A 58 16.03 1.85 3.44
C GLY A 58 14.59 2.32 3.15
N SER A 59 14.40 3.28 2.24
CA SER A 59 13.07 3.79 1.87
C SER A 59 12.13 2.72 1.28
N LEU A 60 12.67 1.79 0.49
CA LEU A 60 11.91 0.66 -0.05
C LEU A 60 11.44 -0.30 1.05
N ALA A 61 12.28 -0.57 2.04
CA ALA A 61 11.91 -1.39 3.18
C ALA A 61 10.75 -0.74 3.96
N LEU A 62 10.82 0.58 4.17
CA LEU A 62 9.74 1.32 4.80
C LEU A 62 8.44 1.30 3.98
N ALA A 63 8.54 1.46 2.66
CA ALA A 63 7.38 1.35 1.76
C ALA A 63 6.74 -0.03 1.83
N THR A 64 7.55 -1.10 1.82
CA THR A 64 7.05 -2.47 1.96
C THR A 64 6.41 -2.72 3.31
N ALA A 65 6.98 -2.19 4.40
CA ALA A 65 6.39 -2.28 5.73
C ALA A 65 5.04 -1.57 5.80
N GLY A 66 4.92 -0.37 5.22
CA GLY A 66 3.65 0.37 5.12
C GLY A 66 2.58 -0.39 4.34
N LEU A 67 2.95 -0.98 3.18
CA LEU A 67 2.04 -1.80 2.39
C LEU A 67 1.59 -3.07 3.14
N LEU A 68 2.50 -3.75 3.84
CA LEU A 68 2.16 -4.92 4.65
C LEU A 68 1.28 -4.57 5.85
N ALA A 69 1.50 -3.42 6.50
CA ALA A 69 0.65 -2.93 7.58
C ALA A 69 -0.76 -2.56 7.08
N LEU A 70 -0.90 -2.01 5.87
CA LEU A 70 -2.20 -1.78 5.24
C LEU A 70 -2.87 -3.10 4.81
N GLN A 71 -2.09 -4.09 4.39
CA GLN A 71 -2.60 -5.41 4.08
C GLN A 71 -3.12 -6.12 5.33
N SER A 72 -2.41 -6.04 6.47
CA SER A 72 -2.83 -6.70 7.71
C SER A 72 -4.16 -6.13 8.21
N ILE A 73 -4.34 -4.81 8.16
CA ILE A 73 -5.60 -4.19 8.58
C ILE A 73 -6.73 -4.46 7.60
N SER A 74 -6.44 -4.53 6.30
CA SER A 74 -7.44 -4.95 5.32
C SER A 74 -7.96 -6.35 5.61
N LEU A 75 -7.11 -7.28 6.05
CA LEU A 75 -7.53 -8.64 6.43
C LEU A 75 -8.39 -8.63 7.69
N HIS A 76 -7.98 -7.86 8.70
CA HIS A 76 -8.77 -7.67 9.92
C HIS A 76 -10.17 -7.12 9.61
N ASN A 77 -10.24 -6.04 8.82
CA ASN A 77 -11.49 -5.37 8.47
C ASN A 77 -12.43 -6.29 7.68
N THR A 78 -11.90 -7.06 6.72
CA THR A 78 -12.72 -8.03 5.96
C THR A 78 -13.30 -9.10 6.89
N ASN A 79 -12.49 -9.63 7.81
CA ASN A 79 -12.97 -10.61 8.79
C ASN A 79 -14.01 -10.01 9.74
N HIS A 80 -13.82 -8.77 10.18
CA HIS A 80 -14.74 -8.08 11.08
C HIS A 80 -16.08 -7.75 10.42
N LEU A 81 -16.06 -7.25 9.18
CA LEU A 81 -17.26 -6.80 8.47
C LEU A 81 -18.05 -7.95 7.82
N TYR A 82 -17.38 -8.98 7.32
CA TYR A 82 -18.01 -10.05 6.55
C TYR A 82 -17.99 -11.41 7.24
N GLY A 83 -17.34 -11.53 8.42
CA GLY A 83 -17.22 -12.79 9.17
C GLY A 83 -16.32 -13.84 8.50
N GLU A 84 -15.91 -13.63 7.25
CA GLU A 84 -15.05 -14.52 6.50
C GLU A 84 -14.02 -13.71 5.71
N VAL A 85 -12.79 -14.21 5.71
CA VAL A 85 -11.74 -13.69 4.86
C VAL A 85 -11.95 -14.23 3.45
N THR A 86 -12.60 -13.45 2.60
CA THR A 86 -12.87 -13.87 1.21
C THR A 86 -11.54 -14.07 0.45
N LEU A 87 -11.30 -15.28 -0.06
CA LEU A 87 -10.10 -15.66 -0.82
C LEU A 87 -9.93 -14.85 -2.12
N LEU A 88 -11.04 -14.46 -2.74
CA LEU A 88 -11.07 -13.81 -4.05
C LEU A 88 -10.30 -12.47 -4.10
N PRO A 89 -10.54 -11.50 -3.20
CA PRO A 89 -9.77 -10.25 -3.18
C PRO A 89 -8.28 -10.46 -2.86
N GLN A 90 -7.91 -11.51 -2.11
CA GLN A 90 -6.51 -11.82 -1.84
C GLN A 90 -5.80 -12.37 -3.07
N LEU A 91 -6.42 -13.31 -3.79
CA LEU A 91 -5.90 -13.85 -5.03
C LEU A 91 -5.78 -12.77 -6.11
N ALA A 92 -6.76 -11.87 -6.20
CA ALA A 92 -6.67 -10.72 -7.11
C ALA A 92 -5.44 -9.85 -6.79
N ARG A 93 -5.22 -9.51 -5.51
CA ARG A 93 -4.03 -8.74 -5.08
C ARG A 93 -2.73 -9.46 -5.40
N LEU A 94 -2.67 -10.78 -5.18
CA LEU A 94 -1.48 -11.58 -5.51
C LEU A 94 -1.20 -11.57 -7.01
N ILE A 95 -2.22 -11.79 -7.85
CA ILE A 95 -2.09 -11.80 -9.31
C ILE A 95 -1.62 -10.41 -9.79
N PHE A 96 -2.27 -9.34 -9.33
CA PHE A 96 -1.86 -7.98 -9.67
C PHE A 96 -0.43 -7.67 -9.22
N ALA A 97 -0.03 -8.07 -8.01
CA ALA A 97 1.33 -7.89 -7.52
C ALA A 97 2.34 -8.64 -8.40
N SER A 98 2.07 -9.90 -8.74
CA SER A 98 2.95 -10.71 -9.61
C SER A 98 3.11 -10.11 -11.01
N LEU A 99 2.02 -9.59 -11.58
CA LEU A 99 2.02 -8.92 -12.88
C LEU A 99 2.84 -7.62 -12.83
N LEU A 100 2.66 -6.82 -11.79
CA LEU A 100 3.40 -5.56 -11.61
C LEU A 100 4.90 -5.81 -11.39
N VAL A 101 5.28 -6.84 -10.62
CA VAL A 101 6.69 -7.24 -10.45
C VAL A 101 7.29 -7.69 -11.78
N THR A 102 6.54 -8.46 -12.57
CA THR A 102 6.99 -8.91 -13.90
C THR A 102 7.20 -7.72 -14.84
N LEU A 103 6.26 -6.77 -14.87
CA LEU A 103 6.38 -5.54 -15.66
C LEU A 103 7.55 -4.66 -15.20
N ALA A 104 7.78 -4.56 -13.89
CA ALA A 104 8.91 -3.83 -13.32
C ALA A 104 10.25 -4.47 -13.73
N TYR A 105 10.36 -5.81 -13.66
CA TYR A 105 11.55 -6.55 -14.08
C TYR A 105 11.85 -6.35 -15.58
N VAL A 106 10.84 -6.45 -16.43
CA VAL A 106 10.99 -6.21 -17.88
C VAL A 106 11.34 -4.75 -18.19
N GLY A 107 10.78 -3.80 -17.44
CA GLY A 107 11.10 -2.38 -17.58
C GLY A 107 12.56 -2.07 -17.21
N TRP A 108 13.07 -2.70 -16.14
CA TRP A 108 14.46 -2.58 -15.71
C TRP A 108 15.46 -3.11 -16.75
N ASP A 109 15.20 -4.29 -17.33
CA ASP A 109 16.07 -4.88 -18.37
C ASP A 109 16.14 -4.02 -19.65
N ARG A 110 15.09 -3.25 -19.95
CA ARG A 110 15.08 -2.32 -21.09
C ARG A 110 15.86 -1.04 -20.84
N GLU A 111 15.78 -0.47 -19.64
CA GLU A 111 16.54 0.74 -19.29
C GLU A 111 18.05 0.42 -19.21
N GLY A 112 18.44 -0.77 -18.77
CA GLY A 112 19.85 -1.21 -18.73
C GLY A 112 20.50 -1.54 -20.09
N LYS A 113 19.71 -1.66 -21.18
CA LYS A 113 20.22 -1.99 -22.52
C LYS A 113 20.44 -0.78 -23.44
N ILE A 114 20.06 0.43 -23.00
CA ILE A 114 20.17 1.65 -23.81
C ILE A 114 21.53 2.37 -23.57
N GLU A 115 22.33 1.90 -22.62
CA GLU A 115 23.74 2.30 -22.47
C GLU A 115 24.67 1.35 -23.24
N ILE A 116 24.77 1.53 -24.56
CA ILE A 116 25.93 1.11 -25.37
C ILE A 116 26.26 2.24 -26.34
#